data_AF-A0A7J4NPM3-F1
#
_entry.id   AF-A0A7J4NPM3-F1
#
_cell.length_a   1.000
_cell.length_b   1.000
_cell.length_c   1.000
_cell.angle_alpha   90.00
_cell.angle_beta   90.00
_cell.angle_gamma   90.00
#
_symmetry.space_group_name_H-M   'P 1'
#
loop_
_entity.id
_entity.type
_entity.pdbx_description
1 polymer ?
#
loop_
_entity_poly.entity_id
_entity_poly.type
_entity_poly.pdbx_seq_one_letter_code
_entity_poly.pdbx_strand_id
1 'polypeptide(L)' 'MISKTDISEILEDYDRMKLRIGMTASHSALDICDGAIEEGFPTVAYCQKGREKTYSQ' A
#
# COMPACT_ATOMS: atom_id res chain seq x y z
N MET A 1 14.69 16.28 -5.27
CA MET A 1 14.70 15.29 -4.17
C MET A 1 13.51 15.64 -3.29
N ILE A 2 12.69 14.66 -2.91
CA ILE A 2 11.50 14.92 -2.08
C ILE A 2 11.98 15.15 -0.65
N SER A 3 11.53 16.24 -0.03
CA SER A 3 11.91 16.60 1.34
C SER A 3 11.03 15.90 2.37
N LYS A 4 11.50 15.83 3.62
CA LYS A 4 10.68 15.31 4.73
C LYS A 4 9.44 16.18 4.95
N THR A 5 9.56 17.50 4.78
CA THR A 5 8.46 18.46 4.93
C THR A 5 7.37 18.18 3.90
N ASP A 6 7.76 17.96 2.63
CA ASP A 6 6.80 17.66 1.54
C ASP A 6 5.96 16.41 1.87
N ILE A 7 6.59 15.38 2.45
CA ILE A 7 5.90 14.15 2.88
C ILE A 7 4.99 14.42 4.08
N SER A 8 5.45 15.19 5.07
CA SER A 8 4.66 15.52 6.26
C SER A 8 3.38 16.29 5.91
N GLU A 9 3.47 17.28 5.01
CA GLU A 9 2.32 18.06 4.55
C GLU A 9 1.26 17.16 3.89
N ILE A 10 1.68 16.20 3.05
CA ILE A 10 0.75 15.23 2.44
C ILE A 10 0.07 14.35 3.51
N LEU A 11 0.81 13.92 4.53
CA LEU A 11 0.28 13.05 5.59
C LEU A 11 -0.70 13.77 6.53
N GLU A 12 -0.67 15.10 6.61
CA GLU A 12 -1.61 15.88 7.43
C GLU A 12 -3.05 15.81 6.90
N ASP A 13 -3.21 15.67 5.58
CA ASP A 13 -4.52 15.56 4.92
C ASP A 13 -5.13 14.15 4.99
N TYR A 14 -4.41 13.17 5.53
CA TYR A 14 -4.86 11.77 5.54
C TYR A 14 -5.77 11.49 6.75
N ASP A 15 -6.90 10.81 6.50
CA ASP A 15 -7.69 10.22 7.56
C ASP A 15 -6.93 9.05 8.20
N ARG A 16 -6.39 9.30 9.39
CA ARG A 16 -5.56 8.32 10.14
C ARG A 16 -6.31 7.04 10.48
N MET A 17 -7.66 7.08 10.54
CA MET A 17 -8.49 5.90 10.79
C MET A 17 -8.74 5.06 9.53
N LYS A 18 -8.34 5.54 8.36
CA LYS A 18 -8.55 4.87 7.05
C LYS A 18 -7.25 4.62 6.29
N LEU A 19 -6.11 4.61 6.99
CA LEU A 19 -4.82 4.30 6.38
C LEU A 19 -4.80 2.90 5.78
N ARG A 20 -4.11 2.77 4.65
CA ARG A 20 -3.92 1.50 3.94
C ARG A 20 -2.46 1.37 3.51
N ILE A 21 -1.96 0.13 3.47
CA ILE A 21 -0.64 -0.17 2.93
C ILE A 21 -0.77 -0.42 1.44
N GLY A 22 -0.24 0.52 0.64
CA GLY A 22 -0.31 0.50 -0.82
C GLY A 22 1.01 0.09 -1.44
N MET A 23 0.97 -0.70 -2.51
CA MET A 23 2.19 -1.17 -3.17
C MET A 23 2.02 -1.59 -4.62
N THR A 24 3.12 -1.65 -5.37
CA THR A 24 3.11 -2.26 -6.71
C THR A 24 3.03 -3.78 -6.59
N ALA A 25 2.09 -4.40 -7.31
CA ALA A 25 1.91 -5.83 -7.35
C ALA A 25 3.07 -6.50 -8.12
N SER A 26 4.14 -6.83 -7.41
CA SER A 26 5.40 -7.34 -7.95
C SER A 26 5.95 -8.49 -7.08
N HIS A 27 7.27 -8.68 -7.05
CA HIS A 27 7.92 -9.82 -6.40
C HIS A 27 7.55 -9.97 -4.91
N SER A 28 7.62 -8.89 -4.15
CA SER A 28 7.41 -8.91 -2.68
C SER A 28 6.02 -8.45 -2.25
N ALA A 29 5.06 -8.37 -3.19
CA ALA A 29 3.75 -7.81 -2.87
C ALA A 29 2.87 -8.73 -2.03
N LEU A 30 2.99 -10.05 -2.21
CA LEU A 30 2.24 -11.00 -1.39
C LEU A 30 2.70 -10.96 0.07
N ASP A 31 4.01 -11.03 0.31
CA ASP A 31 4.57 -11.01 1.67
C ASP A 31 4.20 -9.74 2.45
N ILE A 32 4.19 -8.59 1.79
CA ILE A 32 3.80 -7.32 2.43
C ILE A 32 2.29 -7.27 2.65
N CYS A 33 1.48 -7.77 1.70
CA CYS A 33 0.04 -7.87 1.91
C CYS A 33 -0.29 -8.76 3.12
N ASP A 34 0.35 -9.92 3.21
CA ASP A 34 0.14 -10.88 4.29
C ASP A 34 0.52 -10.27 5.64
N GLY A 35 1.73 -9.72 5.76
CA GLY A 35 2.17 -9.09 7.01
C GLY A 35 1.34 -7.86 7.40
N ALA A 36 0.90 -7.05 6.43
CA ALA A 36 0.02 -5.92 6.69
C ALA A 36 -1.35 -6.36 7.24
N ILE A 37 -1.92 -7.42 6.68
CA ILE A 37 -3.20 -7.97 7.13
C ILE A 37 -3.08 -8.61 8.52
N GLU A 38 -1.98 -9.33 8.79
CA GLU A 38 -1.68 -9.88 10.13
C GLU A 38 -1.62 -8.79 11.21
N GLU A 39 -1.09 -7.61 10.86
CA GLU A 39 -1.02 -6.43 11.74
C GLU A 39 -2.30 -5.56 11.72
N GLY A 40 -3.34 -5.98 10.99
CA GLY A 40 -4.65 -5.32 10.95
C GLY A 40 -4.76 -4.10 10.02
N PHE A 41 -3.82 -3.93 9.09
CA PHE A 41 -3.87 -2.86 8.09
C PHE A 41 -4.51 -3.32 6.78
N PRO A 42 -5.50 -2.59 6.24
CA PRO A 42 -6.00 -2.86 4.89
C PRO A 42 -4.92 -2.62 3.84
N THR A 43 -4.94 -3.38 2.74
CA THR A 43 -3.91 -3.34 1.69
C THR A 43 -4.49 -2.96 0.32
N VAL A 44 -3.64 -2.40 -0.55
CA VAL A 44 -3.97 -2.13 -1.96
C VAL A 44 -2.77 -2.44 -2.84
N ALA A 45 -2.93 -3.40 -3.75
CA ALA A 45 -1.93 -3.76 -4.74
C ALA A 45 -2.25 -3.13 -6.11
N TYR A 46 -1.30 -2.38 -6.68
CA TYR A 46 -1.41 -1.74 -7.98
C TYR A 46 -0.69 -2.59 -9.04
N CYS A 47 -1.44 -3.10 -10.02
CA CYS A 47 -0.91 -3.92 -11.10
C CYS A 47 -1.30 -3.38 -12.47
N GLN A 48 -0.60 -3.84 -13.51
CA GLN A 48 -1.06 -3.66 -14.88
C GLN A 48 -2.32 -4.50 -15.11
N LYS A 49 -3.22 -4.00 -15.96
CA LYS A 49 -4.41 -4.73 -16.39
C LYS A 49 -4.03 -6.12 -16.95
N GLY A 50 -4.70 -7.16 -16.46
CA GLY A 50 -4.45 -8.55 -16.82
C GLY A 50 -3.45 -9.28 -15.90
N ARG A 51 -2.86 -8.60 -14.91
CA ARG A 51 -1.93 -9.18 -13.93
C ARG A 51 -2.49 -9.28 -12.51
N GLU A 52 -3.73 -8.86 -12.30
CA GLU A 52 -4.39 -8.79 -10.99
C GLU A 52 -4.58 -10.16 -10.33
N LYS A 53 -4.79 -11.22 -11.12
CA LYS A 53 -5.21 -12.54 -10.61
C LYS A 53 -4.26 -13.13 -9.57
N THR A 54 -2.95 -12.88 -9.68
CA THR A 54 -1.96 -13.39 -8.72
C THR A 54 -2.09 -12.71 -7.35
N TYR A 55 -2.59 -11.47 -7.31
CA TYR A 55 -2.62 -10.61 -6.12
C TYR A 55 -4.04 -10.35 -5.62
N SER A 56 -5.04 -10.98 -6.21
CA SER A 56 -6.46 -10.86 -5.87
C SER A 56 -7.02 -12.14 -5.24
N GLN A 57 -6.16 -12.93 -4.58
CA GLN A 57 -6.59 -14.14 -3.88
C GLN A 57 -7.42 -13.79 -2.64
#